data_AF-A0A9E2Z964-F1
#
_entry.id   AF-A0A9E2Z964-F1
#
_cell.length_a   1.000
_cell.length_b   1.000
_cell.length_c   1.000
_cell.angle_alpha   90.00
_cell.angle_beta   90.00
_cell.angle_gamma   90.00
#
_symmetry.space_group_name_H-M   'P 1'
#
loop_
_entity.id
_entity.type
_entity.pdbx_description
1 polymer ?
#
loop_
_entity_poly.entity_id
_entity_poly.type
_entity_poly.pdbx_seq_one_letter_code
_entity_poly.pdbx_strand_id
1 'polypeptide(L)'
;MAATSLTLLLGAVLALPGMAQAAQSTASASTSTTPVLVTSQSKSPLGYRLTAAEVERIAAAAPTIRAELRRHPRLVPYEYTKGSGQWQVSWFTPGTEQRELAQVYVDDATGKVTEAWTGFQVAWTMARGYPGAFGRRLNAWWIWVPLSLLFIAPFLPWRDGVGALLPWRRGRRGWSLWHLDLLMLLGFSVSLAFFNHGQIGLSVPIVYPFLVYLALRMLLLAFGRGIPRKPLRIAIPLSWLLVGVVFLVGFRIGLNIANSNVIDVGYAGVIGADKVIHGQHLYGNWPHDNSQGDTYGPVVYYAYVPFRAIFGWSGTWDQLPAAHAAAIVFDLLTLLGLYWLGRRVRGPTGGAVLAYLWVAYPFTLWTLCSNTNDSLVAMLLVLALLVVSSAPARGVAAALAGLTKLAPLALAPLLMRGTGGWPRKRSLVAYLLAYGATLLAAMLPVLLSDNFHAFWHDSISYQAGRVTPFSVWGLWGGLRLEQHLVEAASVALAVLVAFFPRRRGVAQMSALAAAVLIMLQVSANYWLYSYIVWFFPLVIVALLAMHPVEPEASDELSVERWESAPQPAFREAVAG
;
A
#
# COMPACT_ATOMS: atom_id res chain seq x y z
N MET A 1 4.16 -7.57 -36.23
CA MET A 1 5.16 -6.59 -35.75
C MET A 1 5.07 -6.43 -34.22
N ALA A 2 5.25 -7.53 -33.46
CA ALA A 2 5.07 -7.56 -32.00
C ALA A 2 6.31 -8.06 -31.24
N ALA A 3 7.42 -8.29 -31.95
CA ALA A 3 8.65 -8.85 -31.38
C ALA A 3 9.77 -7.81 -31.16
N THR A 4 9.67 -6.62 -31.76
CA THR A 4 10.70 -5.57 -31.70
C THR A 4 10.52 -4.58 -30.55
N SER A 5 9.41 -4.63 -29.79
CA SER A 5 9.15 -3.73 -28.66
C SER A 5 9.49 -4.35 -27.29
N LEU A 6 9.82 -5.64 -27.24
CA LEU A 6 10.24 -6.32 -26.01
C LEU A 6 11.71 -6.04 -25.67
N THR A 7 12.53 -5.66 -26.66
CA THR A 7 13.96 -5.35 -26.49
C THR A 7 14.21 -3.96 -25.87
N LEU A 8 13.24 -3.04 -25.99
CA LEU A 8 13.27 -1.73 -25.32
C LEU A 8 12.88 -1.81 -23.83
N LEU A 9 12.31 -2.93 -23.38
CA LEU A 9 11.92 -3.20 -21.99
C LEU A 9 13.12 -3.54 -21.08
N LEU A 10 14.24 -4.03 -21.64
CA LEU A 10 15.51 -4.17 -20.89
C LEU A 10 16.39 -2.93 -20.97
N GLY A 11 16.35 -2.17 -22.07
CA GLY A 11 17.26 -1.05 -22.31
C GLY A 11 17.08 0.16 -21.37
N ALA A 12 15.85 0.46 -20.93
CA ALA A 12 15.59 1.59 -20.02
C ALA A 12 15.80 1.25 -18.53
N VAL A 13 15.87 -0.05 -18.18
CA VAL A 13 16.23 -0.53 -16.82
C VAL A 13 17.75 -0.69 -16.68
N LEU A 14 18.47 -0.82 -17.80
CA LEU A 14 19.93 -0.99 -17.85
C LEU A 14 20.73 0.32 -18.02
N ALA A 15 20.08 1.49 -17.99
CA ALA A 15 20.73 2.80 -18.12
C ALA A 15 20.88 3.59 -16.80
N LEU A 16 21.01 2.88 -15.66
CA LEU A 16 21.43 3.46 -14.37
C LEU A 16 22.74 2.90 -13.77
N PRO A 17 23.76 2.44 -14.53
CA PRO A 17 25.10 2.29 -13.96
C PRO A 17 25.83 3.63 -14.09
N GLY A 18 25.68 4.53 -13.11
CA GLY A 18 26.39 5.81 -13.20
C GLY A 18 26.08 6.89 -12.16
N MET A 19 25.37 6.59 -11.06
CA MET A 19 25.25 7.51 -9.91
C MET A 19 25.09 6.72 -8.61
N ALA A 20 26.06 5.85 -8.30
CA ALA A 20 26.10 5.11 -7.04
C ALA A 20 27.45 5.29 -6.30
N GLN A 21 28.16 6.39 -6.57
CA GLN A 21 29.46 6.67 -5.96
C GLN A 21 29.52 8.11 -5.44
N ALA A 22 28.74 8.36 -4.38
CA ALA A 22 29.01 9.39 -3.36
C ALA A 22 27.98 9.29 -2.21
N ALA A 23 27.79 8.11 -1.62
CA ALA A 23 27.16 8.02 -0.30
C ALA A 23 28.28 7.96 0.74
N GLN A 24 28.68 9.13 1.24
CA GLN A 24 29.61 9.22 2.37
C GLN A 24 29.01 8.47 3.55
N SER A 25 29.75 7.47 4.03
CA SER A 25 29.51 6.73 5.25
C SER A 25 29.53 7.67 6.46
N THR A 26 28.37 8.10 6.91
CA THR A 26 28.19 8.47 8.32
C THR A 26 27.74 7.21 9.05
N ALA A 27 28.73 6.40 9.43
CA ALA A 27 28.53 5.30 10.36
C ALA A 27 28.00 5.88 11.68
N SER A 28 26.70 5.71 11.92
CA SER A 28 26.14 5.88 13.26
C SER A 28 26.54 4.63 14.04
N ALA A 29 27.44 4.77 15.00
CA ALA A 29 27.87 3.69 15.88
C ALA A 29 26.63 3.06 16.54
N SER A 30 26.42 1.77 16.30
CA SER A 30 25.33 1.00 16.89
C SER A 30 25.69 0.67 18.34
N THR A 31 25.35 1.56 19.27
CA THR A 31 25.24 1.20 20.69
C THR A 31 24.09 0.19 20.80
N SER A 32 24.35 -1.02 21.27
CA SER A 32 23.31 -2.03 21.48
C SER A 32 22.18 -1.46 22.36
N THR A 33 20.97 -1.40 21.83
CA THR A 33 19.75 -0.93 22.52
C THR A 33 18.97 -2.09 23.17
N THR A 34 19.57 -3.27 23.28
CA THR A 34 18.93 -4.45 23.87
C THR A 34 18.78 -4.26 25.37
N PRO A 35 17.57 -4.40 25.95
CA PRO A 35 17.38 -4.34 27.39
C PRO A 35 18.12 -5.50 28.09
N VAL A 36 18.90 -5.18 29.11
CA VAL A 36 19.63 -6.16 29.94
C VAL A 36 19.06 -6.11 31.36
N LEU A 37 18.58 -7.24 31.86
CA LEU A 37 17.93 -7.32 33.17
C LEU A 37 18.93 -7.05 34.28
N VAL A 38 18.52 -6.21 35.25
CA VAL A 38 19.29 -5.91 36.46
C VAL A 38 18.76 -6.77 37.60
N THR A 39 19.64 -7.58 38.19
CA THR A 39 19.27 -8.54 39.24
C THR A 39 19.47 -8.02 40.67
N SER A 40 20.24 -6.94 40.84
CA SER A 40 20.48 -6.33 42.15
C SER A 40 19.68 -5.04 42.33
N GLN A 41 18.84 -5.01 43.36
CA GLN A 41 17.97 -3.87 43.65
C GLN A 41 18.72 -2.67 44.27
N SER A 42 19.81 -2.92 44.98
CA SER A 42 20.53 -1.92 45.78
C SER A 42 21.90 -1.54 45.24
N LYS A 43 22.41 -2.25 44.22
CA LYS A 43 23.71 -1.97 43.60
C LYS A 43 23.53 -1.42 42.19
N SER A 44 24.01 -0.22 41.94
CA SER A 44 23.99 0.38 40.61
C SER A 44 24.82 -0.48 39.63
N PRO A 45 24.30 -0.79 38.43
CA PRO A 45 25.06 -1.42 37.37
C PRO A 45 26.29 -0.60 36.97
N LEU A 46 27.28 -1.26 36.34
CA LEU A 46 28.49 -0.57 35.90
C LEU A 46 28.16 0.54 34.90
N GLY A 47 28.61 1.76 35.17
CA GLY A 47 28.34 2.93 34.33
C GLY A 47 26.98 3.59 34.55
N TYR A 48 26.22 3.14 35.55
CA TYR A 48 24.95 3.72 35.96
C TYR A 48 25.06 4.30 37.38
N ARG A 49 24.38 5.43 37.61
CA ARG A 49 24.32 6.13 38.90
C ARG A 49 23.18 5.59 39.75
N LEU A 50 21.99 5.44 39.19
CA LEU A 50 20.81 4.99 39.91
C LEU A 50 20.87 3.49 40.22
N THR A 51 20.21 3.09 41.29
CA THR A 51 19.92 1.69 41.60
C THR A 51 18.58 1.25 40.98
N ALA A 52 18.37 -0.06 40.82
CA ALA A 52 17.10 -0.60 40.31
C ALA A 52 15.91 -0.19 41.21
N ALA A 53 16.07 -0.21 42.55
CA ALA A 53 15.02 0.22 43.47
C ALA A 53 14.71 1.73 43.40
N GLU A 54 15.69 2.57 43.08
CA GLU A 54 15.47 4.00 42.87
C GLU A 54 14.74 4.27 41.56
N VAL A 55 15.14 3.62 40.47
CA VAL A 55 14.51 3.82 39.18
C VAL A 55 13.09 3.27 39.13
N GLU A 56 12.83 2.13 39.78
CA GLU A 56 11.48 1.58 39.93
C GLU A 56 10.56 2.59 40.61
N ARG A 57 11.03 3.21 41.72
CA ARG A 57 10.26 4.24 42.45
C ARG A 57 9.98 5.47 41.61
N ILE A 58 10.98 5.95 40.86
CA ILE A 58 10.82 7.07 39.93
C ILE A 58 9.79 6.74 38.86
N ALA A 59 9.90 5.56 38.25
CA ALA A 59 9.04 5.10 37.17
C ALA A 59 7.60 4.85 37.66
N ALA A 60 7.41 4.25 38.84
CA ALA A 60 6.11 4.03 39.47
C ALA A 60 5.39 5.34 39.84
N ALA A 61 6.14 6.41 40.11
CA ALA A 61 5.58 7.73 40.40
C ALA A 61 5.02 8.45 39.16
N ALA A 62 5.38 8.01 37.94
CA ALA A 62 4.88 8.61 36.71
C ALA A 62 3.34 8.55 36.65
N PRO A 63 2.63 9.65 36.34
CA PRO A 63 1.16 9.69 36.42
C PRO A 63 0.45 8.59 35.64
N THR A 64 0.93 8.29 34.43
CA THR A 64 0.41 7.24 33.55
C THR A 64 0.55 5.85 34.18
N ILE A 65 1.72 5.55 34.74
CA ILE A 65 2.04 4.26 35.33
C ILE A 65 1.32 4.09 36.66
N ARG A 66 1.31 5.13 37.49
CA ARG A 66 0.57 5.16 38.74
C ARG A 66 -0.93 4.89 38.52
N ALA A 67 -1.50 5.41 37.44
CA ALA A 67 -2.89 5.11 37.08
C ALA A 67 -3.07 3.64 36.69
N GLU A 68 -2.12 3.06 35.96
CA GLU A 68 -2.18 1.67 35.52
C GLU A 68 -1.96 0.68 36.67
N LEU A 69 -1.00 0.95 37.57
CA LEU A 69 -0.77 0.16 38.79
C LEU A 69 -1.97 0.19 39.75
N ARG A 70 -2.75 1.28 39.78
CA ARG A 70 -4.02 1.30 40.51
C ARG A 70 -5.08 0.38 39.91
N ARG A 71 -5.11 0.24 38.57
CA ARG A 71 -6.02 -0.70 37.89
C ARG A 71 -5.55 -2.14 38.00
N HIS A 72 -4.24 -2.35 38.03
CA HIS A 72 -3.59 -3.65 38.03
C HIS A 72 -2.58 -3.76 39.18
N PRO A 73 -3.03 -3.88 40.45
CA PRO A 73 -2.14 -3.84 41.62
C PRO A 73 -1.24 -5.07 41.77
N ARG A 74 -1.45 -6.11 40.96
CA ARG A 74 -0.67 -7.37 41.00
C ARG A 74 0.47 -7.42 39.98
N LEU A 75 0.75 -6.33 39.28
CA LEU A 75 1.82 -6.30 38.29
C LEU A 75 3.20 -6.41 38.97
N VAL A 76 4.09 -7.17 38.35
CA VAL A 76 5.45 -7.42 38.82
C VAL A 76 6.43 -6.56 38.01
N PRO A 77 7.22 -5.69 38.64
CA PRO A 77 8.23 -4.87 37.96
C PRO A 77 9.49 -5.69 37.62
N TYR A 78 10.15 -5.28 36.54
CA TYR A 78 11.51 -5.68 36.17
C TYR A 78 12.26 -4.48 35.61
N GLU A 79 13.49 -4.29 36.09
CA GLU A 79 14.37 -3.19 35.72
C GLU A 79 15.45 -3.67 34.76
N TYR A 80 15.65 -2.91 33.69
CA TYR A 80 16.63 -3.19 32.65
C TYR A 80 17.48 -1.96 32.40
N THR A 81 18.76 -2.18 32.12
CA THR A 81 19.60 -1.16 31.46
C THR A 81 19.41 -1.26 29.95
N LYS A 82 19.40 -0.13 29.25
CA LYS A 82 19.18 -0.09 27.79
C LYS A 82 20.15 0.89 27.13
N GLY A 83 21.25 0.37 26.61
CA GLY A 83 22.34 1.20 26.06
C GLY A 83 23.11 1.93 27.16
N SER A 84 23.61 3.13 26.88
CA SER A 84 24.38 3.95 27.83
C SER A 84 23.51 5.02 28.48
N GLY A 85 23.32 4.94 29.81
CA GLY A 85 22.66 5.98 30.61
C GLY A 85 21.13 5.99 30.53
N GLN A 86 20.49 4.95 30.01
CA GLN A 86 19.03 4.84 29.96
C GLN A 86 18.56 3.56 30.66
N TRP A 87 17.60 3.71 31.56
CA TRP A 87 16.88 2.63 32.20
C TRP A 87 15.56 2.35 31.48
N GLN A 88 15.14 1.10 31.53
CA GLN A 88 13.79 0.65 31.19
C GLN A 88 13.20 -0.08 32.41
N VAL A 89 12.05 0.35 32.90
CA VAL A 89 11.27 -0.37 33.92
C VAL A 89 10.00 -0.87 33.28
N SER A 90 9.73 -2.17 33.40
CA SER A 90 8.62 -2.84 32.74
C SER A 90 7.80 -3.62 33.75
N TRP A 91 6.47 -3.57 33.66
CA TRP A 91 5.55 -4.24 34.57
C TRP A 91 4.76 -5.31 33.85
N PHE A 92 4.76 -6.52 34.42
CA PHE A 92 4.17 -7.70 33.82
C PHE A 92 3.06 -8.30 34.68
N THR A 93 2.10 -8.96 34.03
CA THR A 93 1.13 -9.80 34.73
C THR A 93 1.82 -10.94 35.49
N PRO A 94 1.32 -11.33 36.67
CA PRO A 94 1.88 -12.47 37.41
C PRO A 94 1.57 -13.79 36.68
N GLY A 95 2.42 -14.81 36.90
CA GLY A 95 2.25 -16.15 36.31
C GLY A 95 3.37 -16.54 35.35
N THR A 96 3.21 -17.69 34.70
CA THR A 96 4.19 -18.25 33.75
C THR A 96 4.09 -17.62 32.35
N GLU A 97 2.90 -17.15 31.95
CA GLU A 97 2.67 -16.40 30.71
C GLU A 97 2.56 -14.90 31.00
N GLN A 98 3.70 -14.30 31.34
CA GLN A 98 3.77 -12.88 31.67
C GLN A 98 3.49 -12.00 30.43
N ARG A 99 2.61 -11.01 30.59
CA ARG A 99 2.33 -9.98 29.58
C ARG A 99 2.72 -8.62 30.12
N GLU A 100 3.53 -7.89 29.36
CA GLU A 100 3.94 -6.52 29.69
C GLU A 100 2.76 -5.56 29.49
N LEU A 101 2.37 -4.83 30.54
CA LEU A 101 1.25 -3.87 30.48
C LEU A 101 1.69 -2.41 30.58
N ALA A 102 2.88 -2.17 31.13
CA ALA A 102 3.42 -0.84 31.35
C ALA A 102 4.94 -0.85 31.18
N GLN A 103 5.47 0.20 30.55
CA GLN A 103 6.89 0.35 30.27
C GLN A 103 7.31 1.82 30.41
N VAL A 104 8.45 2.08 31.05
CA VAL A 104 8.95 3.43 31.32
C VAL A 104 10.42 3.50 30.97
N TYR A 105 10.83 4.61 30.35
CA TYR A 105 12.25 4.95 30.23
C TYR A 105 12.62 6.08 31.19
N VAL A 106 13.77 5.92 31.84
CA VAL A 106 14.31 6.90 32.77
C VAL A 106 15.75 7.21 32.39
N ASP A 107 16.07 8.50 32.30
CA ASP A 107 17.44 8.97 32.11
C ASP A 107 18.21 8.82 33.42
N ASP A 108 19.33 8.09 33.41
CA ASP A 108 20.09 7.76 34.62
C ASP A 108 20.76 8.99 35.25
N ALA A 109 21.30 9.88 34.42
CA ALA A 109 22.02 11.06 34.86
C ALA A 109 21.10 12.02 35.63
N THR A 110 19.90 12.26 35.11
CA THR A 110 18.95 13.23 35.67
C THR A 110 17.87 12.62 36.55
N GLY A 111 17.62 11.31 36.45
CA GLY A 111 16.49 10.64 37.11
C GLY A 111 15.13 11.06 36.56
N LYS A 112 15.08 11.68 35.36
CA LYS A 112 13.82 12.09 34.74
C LYS A 112 13.22 10.95 33.93
N VAL A 113 11.91 10.75 34.09
CA VAL A 113 11.13 9.91 33.18
C VAL A 113 11.12 10.57 31.81
N THR A 114 11.70 9.90 30.82
CA THR A 114 11.75 10.38 29.44
C THR A 114 10.54 9.90 28.65
N GLU A 115 10.04 8.70 28.94
CA GLU A 115 8.86 8.12 28.29
C GLU A 115 8.09 7.20 29.25
N ALA A 116 6.76 7.11 29.08
CA ALA A 116 5.91 6.20 29.84
C ALA A 116 4.76 5.69 28.97
N TRP A 117 4.71 4.38 28.75
CA TRP A 117 3.81 3.70 27.84
C TRP A 117 2.95 2.67 28.57
N THR A 118 1.69 2.53 28.17
CA THR A 118 0.74 1.55 28.72
C THR A 118 -0.11 0.94 27.60
N GLY A 119 -0.78 -0.18 27.88
CA GLY A 119 -1.69 -0.82 26.94
C GLY A 119 -0.98 -1.25 25.66
N PHE A 120 -1.63 -1.05 24.50
CA PHE A 120 -1.10 -1.51 23.21
C PHE A 120 0.23 -0.83 22.82
N GLN A 121 0.55 0.36 23.31
CA GLN A 121 1.79 1.07 22.96
C GLN A 121 3.03 0.39 23.53
N VAL A 122 2.87 -0.48 24.54
CA VAL A 122 3.95 -1.32 25.06
C VAL A 122 4.36 -2.34 24.00
N ALA A 123 3.43 -3.19 23.56
CA ALA A 123 3.67 -4.23 22.57
C ALA A 123 3.89 -3.68 21.14
N TRP A 124 3.33 -2.52 20.82
CA TRP A 124 3.37 -1.91 19.48
C TRP A 124 4.11 -0.57 19.53
N THR A 125 5.44 -0.60 19.41
CA THR A 125 6.26 0.63 19.40
C THR A 125 5.88 1.58 18.28
N MET A 126 5.42 1.07 17.14
CA MET A 126 4.91 1.88 16.03
C MET A 126 3.67 2.72 16.40
N ALA A 127 2.94 2.36 17.47
CA ALA A 127 1.82 3.12 18.00
C ALA A 127 2.23 4.34 18.85
N ARG A 128 3.53 4.56 19.07
CA ARG A 128 4.08 5.65 19.88
C ARG A 128 4.26 6.96 19.10
N GLY A 129 4.17 6.91 17.77
CA GLY A 129 4.32 8.11 16.92
C GLY A 129 5.74 8.63 16.84
N TYR A 130 6.76 7.76 16.95
CA TYR A 130 8.15 8.21 16.87
C TYR A 130 8.45 8.85 15.51
N PRO A 131 9.08 10.05 15.49
CA PRO A 131 9.44 10.72 14.25
C PRO A 131 10.29 9.84 13.34
N GLY A 132 9.85 9.69 12.10
CA GLY A 132 10.58 8.95 11.08
C GLY A 132 10.48 7.42 11.16
N ALA A 133 9.56 6.87 11.96
CA ALA A 133 9.25 5.44 11.96
C ALA A 133 8.82 4.91 10.58
N PHE A 134 8.15 5.75 9.77
CA PHE A 134 7.71 5.44 8.41
C PHE A 134 8.04 6.60 7.48
N GLY A 135 8.56 6.35 6.29
CA GLY A 135 8.77 7.37 5.24
C GLY A 135 9.73 8.53 5.55
N ARG A 136 10.23 8.66 6.79
CA ARG A 136 11.03 9.78 7.32
C ARG A 136 10.51 11.16 6.86
N ARG A 137 11.31 11.90 6.09
CA ARG A 137 11.08 13.31 5.74
C ARG A 137 9.83 13.54 4.91
N LEU A 138 9.29 12.50 4.26
CA LEU A 138 8.00 12.57 3.58
C LEU A 138 6.87 13.11 4.48
N ASN A 139 6.86 12.76 5.77
CA ASN A 139 5.81 13.19 6.69
C ASN A 139 5.90 14.67 7.08
N ALA A 140 6.94 15.38 6.65
CA ALA A 140 7.02 16.81 6.87
C ALA A 140 5.87 17.52 6.13
N TRP A 141 5.18 18.44 6.82
CA TRP A 141 4.01 19.12 6.28
C TRP A 141 4.33 19.88 4.98
N TRP A 142 5.55 20.43 4.85
CA TRP A 142 6.02 21.14 3.65
C TRP A 142 6.34 20.21 2.46
N ILE A 143 6.29 18.88 2.64
CA ILE A 143 6.30 17.90 1.54
C ILE A 143 4.89 17.35 1.33
N TRP A 144 4.23 16.94 2.41
CA TRP A 144 2.92 16.29 2.35
C TRP A 144 1.83 17.19 1.78
N VAL A 145 1.77 18.46 2.20
CA VAL A 145 0.75 19.42 1.73
C VAL A 145 0.96 19.75 0.25
N PRO A 146 2.16 20.16 -0.23
CA PRO A 146 2.36 20.36 -1.67
C PRO A 146 2.05 19.13 -2.51
N LEU A 147 2.39 17.93 -2.05
CA LEU A 147 2.08 16.70 -2.78
C LEU A 147 0.56 16.44 -2.86
N SER A 148 -0.16 16.68 -1.76
CA SER A 148 -1.63 16.61 -1.73
C SER A 148 -2.27 17.64 -2.68
N LEU A 149 -1.70 18.85 -2.75
CA LEU A 149 -2.14 19.88 -3.70
C LEU A 149 -1.86 19.47 -5.14
N LEU A 150 -0.67 18.95 -5.45
CA LEU A 150 -0.33 18.44 -6.78
C LEU A 150 -1.28 17.31 -7.21
N PHE A 151 -1.67 16.43 -6.29
CA PHE A 151 -2.61 15.35 -6.59
C PHE A 151 -3.98 15.84 -7.08
N ILE A 152 -4.52 16.91 -6.49
CA ILE A 152 -5.88 17.40 -6.80
C ILE A 152 -5.91 18.56 -7.80
N ALA A 153 -4.89 19.43 -7.81
CA ALA A 153 -4.88 20.69 -8.55
C ALA A 153 -5.18 20.56 -10.06
N PRO A 154 -4.63 19.56 -10.80
CA PRO A 154 -4.92 19.38 -12.23
C PRO A 154 -6.39 19.12 -12.55
N PHE A 155 -7.19 18.71 -11.56
CA PHE A 155 -8.59 18.34 -11.75
C PHE A 155 -9.54 19.40 -11.19
N LEU A 156 -9.04 20.42 -10.49
CA LEU A 156 -9.89 21.45 -9.91
C LEU A 156 -10.56 22.31 -10.99
N PRO A 157 -11.79 22.78 -10.75
CA PRO A 157 -12.55 23.60 -11.70
C PRO A 157 -12.06 25.06 -11.70
N TRP A 158 -10.77 25.32 -11.93
CA TRP A 158 -10.21 26.67 -11.94
C TRP A 158 -10.94 27.54 -12.98
N ARG A 159 -11.15 28.84 -12.73
CA ARG A 159 -11.74 29.75 -13.74
C ARG A 159 -10.74 29.86 -14.90
N ASP A 160 -11.19 29.58 -16.12
CA ASP A 160 -10.41 29.90 -17.30
C ASP A 160 -10.17 31.42 -17.34
N GLY A 161 -8.94 31.86 -17.10
CA GLY A 161 -8.57 33.28 -17.23
C GLY A 161 -8.78 33.81 -18.65
N VAL A 162 -8.79 32.93 -19.65
CA VAL A 162 -8.98 33.27 -21.07
C VAL A 162 -10.44 33.10 -21.53
N GLY A 163 -11.21 32.22 -20.90
CA GLY A 163 -12.63 31.99 -21.20
C GLY A 163 -13.58 33.06 -20.62
N ALA A 164 -13.06 33.96 -19.77
CA ALA A 164 -13.81 35.08 -19.22
C ALA A 164 -14.23 36.12 -20.28
N LEU A 165 -13.53 36.17 -21.42
CA LEU A 165 -13.78 37.12 -22.51
C LEU A 165 -14.80 36.63 -23.55
N LEU A 166 -15.21 35.35 -23.51
CA LEU A 166 -16.11 34.74 -24.51
C LEU A 166 -17.37 34.18 -23.84
N PRO A 167 -18.45 34.98 -23.73
CA PRO A 167 -19.69 34.65 -23.01
C PRO A 167 -20.37 33.35 -23.46
N TRP A 168 -20.18 32.92 -24.70
CA TRP A 168 -20.78 31.72 -25.31
C TRP A 168 -20.04 30.41 -24.97
N ARG A 169 -18.80 30.47 -24.47
CA ARG A 169 -18.04 29.27 -24.03
C ARG A 169 -18.27 28.91 -22.55
N ARG A 170 -19.36 29.42 -21.95
CA ARG A 170 -19.71 29.31 -20.52
C ARG A 170 -20.20 27.90 -20.12
N GLY A 171 -19.42 26.86 -20.41
CA GLY A 171 -19.60 25.57 -19.77
C GLY A 171 -19.15 25.65 -18.32
N ARG A 172 -20.07 25.94 -17.38
CA ARG A 172 -19.76 26.01 -15.93
C ARG A 172 -18.91 24.80 -15.50
N ARG A 173 -17.63 25.04 -15.21
CA ARG A 173 -16.75 24.09 -14.51
C ARG A 173 -17.33 23.93 -13.11
N GLY A 174 -17.97 22.79 -12.85
CA GLY A 174 -18.64 22.50 -11.60
C GLY A 174 -17.95 21.37 -10.85
N TRP A 175 -18.01 21.42 -9.53
CA TRP A 175 -17.66 20.31 -8.66
C TRP A 175 -18.50 19.07 -9.03
N SER A 176 -17.90 17.90 -8.88
CA SER A 176 -18.47 16.60 -9.27
C SER A 176 -18.04 15.52 -8.29
N LEU A 177 -18.68 14.34 -8.36
CA LEU A 177 -18.30 13.19 -7.53
C LEU A 177 -16.82 12.80 -7.67
N TRP A 178 -16.21 13.02 -8.84
CA TRP A 178 -14.76 12.82 -9.02
C TRP A 178 -13.93 13.59 -8.01
N HIS A 179 -14.30 14.83 -7.71
CA HIS A 179 -13.58 15.66 -6.74
C HIS A 179 -13.76 15.13 -5.33
N LEU A 180 -14.97 14.65 -5.00
CA LEU A 180 -15.22 13.97 -3.73
C LEU A 180 -14.39 12.68 -3.65
N ASP A 181 -14.31 11.90 -4.72
CA ASP A 181 -13.52 10.67 -4.79
C ASP A 181 -12.03 10.96 -4.52
N LEU A 182 -11.45 12.03 -5.11
CA LEU A 182 -10.09 12.47 -4.82
C LEU A 182 -9.91 12.99 -3.39
N LEU A 183 -10.88 13.74 -2.86
CA LEU A 183 -10.85 14.22 -1.47
C LEU A 183 -10.94 13.08 -0.47
N MET A 184 -11.72 12.03 -0.75
CA MET A 184 -11.83 10.84 0.10
C MET A 184 -10.52 10.04 0.11
N LEU A 185 -9.81 9.98 -1.02
CA LEU A 185 -8.44 9.45 -1.08
C LEU A 185 -7.45 10.30 -0.26
N LEU A 186 -7.53 11.63 -0.35
CA LEU A 186 -6.70 12.50 0.50
C LEU A 186 -7.11 12.45 1.97
N GLY A 187 -8.35 12.10 2.29
CA GLY A 187 -8.92 12.04 3.63
C GLY A 187 -8.15 11.11 4.58
N PHE A 188 -7.53 10.04 4.07
CA PHE A 188 -6.62 9.20 4.85
C PHE A 188 -5.46 10.00 5.47
N SER A 189 -5.10 11.17 4.95
CA SER A 189 -4.08 12.07 5.53
C SER A 189 -4.46 12.53 6.93
N VAL A 190 -5.76 12.72 7.21
CA VAL A 190 -6.24 13.10 8.55
C VAL A 190 -5.93 11.97 9.54
N SER A 191 -6.24 10.74 9.15
CA SER A 191 -5.91 9.55 9.93
C SER A 191 -4.40 9.43 10.16
N LEU A 192 -3.59 9.62 9.11
CA LEU A 192 -2.13 9.54 9.19
C LEU A 192 -1.54 10.60 10.12
N ALA A 193 -2.11 11.81 10.13
CA ALA A 193 -1.68 12.86 11.05
C ALA A 193 -1.82 12.40 12.52
N PHE A 194 -2.97 11.81 12.89
CA PHE A 194 -3.14 11.25 14.25
C PHE A 194 -2.21 10.06 14.52
N PHE A 195 -1.99 9.19 13.54
CA PHE A 195 -1.04 8.07 13.66
C PHE A 195 0.38 8.55 13.98
N ASN A 196 0.87 9.54 13.23
CA ASN A 196 2.20 10.11 13.41
C ASN A 196 2.37 10.81 14.76
N HIS A 197 1.29 11.17 15.46
CA HIS A 197 1.32 11.72 16.82
C HIS A 197 1.00 10.67 17.90
N GLY A 198 0.97 9.37 17.57
CA GLY A 198 0.69 8.29 18.51
C GLY A 198 -0.77 8.22 18.99
N GLN A 199 -1.69 8.97 18.37
CA GLN A 199 -3.10 9.03 18.75
C GLN A 199 -3.91 7.94 18.02
N ILE A 200 -3.57 6.68 18.29
CA ILE A 200 -4.16 5.52 17.59
C ILE A 200 -5.68 5.43 17.80
N GLY A 201 -6.17 5.84 18.97
CA GLY A 201 -7.59 5.87 19.30
C GLY A 201 -8.44 6.75 18.36
N LEU A 202 -7.84 7.78 17.76
CA LEU A 202 -8.48 8.63 16.75
C LEU A 202 -8.11 8.19 15.33
N SER A 203 -6.84 7.88 15.11
CA SER A 203 -6.33 7.48 13.80
C SER A 203 -7.14 6.32 13.21
N VAL A 204 -7.26 5.21 13.95
CA VAL A 204 -7.82 3.97 13.43
C VAL A 204 -9.28 4.10 13.01
N PRO A 205 -10.21 4.65 13.83
CA PRO A 205 -11.60 4.83 13.41
C PRO A 205 -11.77 5.75 12.18
N ILE A 206 -10.92 6.77 12.02
CA ILE A 206 -11.01 7.75 10.91
C ILE A 206 -10.75 7.09 9.54
N VAL A 207 -10.04 5.97 9.48
CA VAL A 207 -9.80 5.23 8.23
C VAL A 207 -11.12 4.69 7.63
N TYR A 208 -12.04 4.22 8.47
CA TYR A 208 -13.19 3.43 8.05
C TYR A 208 -14.20 4.20 7.18
N PRO A 209 -14.58 5.46 7.49
CA PRO A 209 -15.45 6.24 6.60
C PRO A 209 -14.94 6.33 5.16
N PHE A 210 -13.62 6.50 4.97
CA PHE A 210 -13.02 6.57 3.63
C PHE A 210 -13.01 5.22 2.92
N LEU A 211 -12.67 4.13 3.63
CA LEU A 211 -12.74 2.77 3.07
C LEU A 211 -14.18 2.42 2.68
N VAL A 212 -15.15 2.63 3.56
CA VAL A 212 -16.57 2.35 3.29
C VAL A 212 -17.08 3.20 2.13
N TYR A 213 -16.76 4.49 2.09
CA TYR A 213 -17.09 5.35 0.95
C TYR A 213 -16.55 4.77 -0.36
N LEU A 214 -15.25 4.44 -0.42
CA LEU A 214 -14.62 3.94 -1.64
C LEU A 214 -15.17 2.56 -2.03
N ALA A 215 -15.42 1.66 -1.09
CA ALA A 215 -16.06 0.37 -1.36
C ALA A 215 -17.44 0.54 -2.00
N LEU A 216 -18.31 1.35 -1.37
CA LEU A 216 -19.64 1.65 -1.90
C LEU A 216 -19.56 2.34 -3.26
N ARG A 217 -18.66 3.31 -3.41
CA ARG A 217 -18.44 4.04 -4.67
C ARG A 217 -18.05 3.09 -5.80
N MET A 218 -17.12 2.18 -5.54
CA MET A 218 -16.67 1.19 -6.52
C MET A 218 -17.78 0.20 -6.89
N LEU A 219 -18.58 -0.25 -5.91
CA LEU A 219 -19.75 -1.10 -6.18
C LEU A 219 -20.78 -0.37 -7.05
N LEU A 220 -21.15 0.86 -6.69
CA LEU A 220 -22.10 1.66 -7.48
C LEU A 220 -21.65 1.78 -8.93
N LEU A 221 -20.37 2.12 -9.15
CA LEU A 221 -19.76 2.23 -10.48
C LEU A 221 -19.79 0.89 -11.24
N ALA A 222 -19.44 -0.21 -10.59
CA ALA A 222 -19.47 -1.54 -11.20
C ALA A 222 -20.88 -1.91 -11.70
N PHE A 223 -21.93 -1.48 -11.00
CA PHE A 223 -23.34 -1.69 -11.36
C PHE A 223 -23.95 -0.56 -12.21
N GLY A 224 -23.12 0.32 -12.77
CA GLY A 224 -23.56 1.38 -13.68
C GLY A 224 -24.23 2.58 -13.01
N ARG A 225 -24.17 2.68 -11.68
CA ARG A 225 -24.73 3.78 -10.90
C ARG A 225 -23.68 4.83 -10.57
N GLY A 226 -24.09 6.10 -10.52
CA GLY A 226 -23.17 7.20 -10.21
C GLY A 226 -22.06 7.40 -11.24
N ILE A 227 -22.26 6.93 -12.49
CA ILE A 227 -21.38 7.21 -13.61
C ILE A 227 -21.44 8.72 -13.90
N PRO A 228 -20.30 9.43 -13.96
CA PRO A 228 -20.27 10.84 -14.32
C PRO A 228 -20.91 11.08 -15.70
N ARG A 229 -21.72 12.13 -15.84
CA ARG A 229 -22.37 12.48 -17.12
C ARG A 229 -21.48 13.25 -18.09
N LYS A 230 -20.39 13.84 -17.58
CA LYS A 230 -19.49 14.71 -18.33
C LYS A 230 -18.09 14.09 -18.43
N PRO A 231 -17.38 14.31 -19.55
CA PRO A 231 -15.99 13.90 -19.68
C PRO A 231 -15.13 14.45 -18.55
N LEU A 232 -14.09 13.70 -18.17
CA LEU A 232 -13.10 14.19 -17.22
C LEU A 232 -12.35 15.34 -17.87
N ARG A 233 -12.44 16.53 -17.27
CA ARG A 233 -11.70 17.71 -17.72
C ARG A 233 -10.46 17.90 -16.87
N ILE A 234 -9.32 18.05 -17.54
CA ILE A 234 -8.02 18.34 -16.92
C ILE A 234 -7.78 19.83 -17.12
N ALA A 235 -7.53 20.56 -16.04
CA ALA A 235 -7.33 22.01 -16.06
C ALA A 235 -5.98 22.42 -16.67
N ILE A 236 -5.02 21.50 -16.74
CA ILE A 236 -3.68 21.72 -17.27
C ILE A 236 -3.45 20.97 -18.59
N PRO A 237 -2.62 21.51 -19.51
CA PRO A 237 -2.25 20.82 -20.74
C PRO A 237 -1.52 19.49 -20.47
N LEU A 238 -1.70 18.53 -21.38
CA LEU A 238 -1.08 17.20 -21.29
C LEU A 238 0.45 17.25 -21.17
N SER A 239 1.11 18.20 -21.86
CA SER A 239 2.56 18.39 -21.78
C SER A 239 3.02 18.72 -20.36
N TRP A 240 2.32 19.62 -19.67
CA TRP A 240 2.60 19.97 -18.28
C TRP A 240 2.34 18.81 -17.32
N LEU A 241 1.32 17.99 -17.60
CA LEU A 241 1.06 16.77 -16.84
C LEU A 241 2.23 15.79 -16.95
N LEU A 242 2.79 15.60 -18.15
CA LEU A 242 3.95 14.74 -18.39
C LEU A 242 5.23 15.29 -17.75
N VAL A 243 5.46 16.61 -17.82
CA VAL A 243 6.56 17.26 -17.08
C VAL A 243 6.41 17.01 -15.58
N GLY A 244 5.19 17.12 -15.05
CA GLY A 244 4.88 16.79 -13.67
C GLY A 244 5.19 15.33 -13.32
N VAL A 245 4.88 14.38 -14.21
CA VAL A 245 5.25 12.96 -14.03
C VAL A 245 6.76 12.81 -13.92
N VAL A 246 7.54 13.34 -14.87
CA VAL A 246 9.00 13.21 -14.89
C VAL A 246 9.62 13.83 -13.63
N PHE A 247 9.19 15.05 -13.28
CA PHE A 247 9.64 15.72 -12.06
C PHE A 247 9.32 14.90 -10.80
N LEU A 248 8.08 14.43 -10.67
CA LEU A 248 7.66 13.67 -9.49
C LEU A 248 8.39 12.32 -9.40
N VAL A 249 8.64 11.63 -10.51
CA VAL A 249 9.47 10.41 -10.50
C VAL A 249 10.87 10.71 -9.94
N GLY A 250 11.54 11.74 -10.45
CA GLY A 250 12.86 12.13 -9.96
C GLY A 250 12.85 12.53 -8.48
N PHE A 251 11.86 13.34 -8.07
CA PHE A 251 11.68 13.74 -6.68
C PHE A 251 11.46 12.55 -5.74
N ARG A 252 10.60 11.61 -6.13
CA ARG A 252 10.26 10.41 -5.33
C ARG A 252 11.47 9.49 -5.14
N ILE A 253 12.21 9.23 -6.21
CA ILE A 253 13.44 8.42 -6.16
C ILE A 253 14.51 9.13 -5.32
N GLY A 254 14.71 10.43 -5.54
CA GLY A 254 15.65 11.23 -4.77
C GLY A 254 15.33 11.24 -3.28
N LEU A 255 14.06 11.43 -2.91
CA LEU A 255 13.62 11.37 -1.51
C LEU A 255 13.78 9.97 -0.91
N ASN A 256 13.48 8.92 -1.66
CA ASN A 256 13.67 7.54 -1.24
C ASN A 256 15.14 7.26 -0.88
N ILE A 257 16.07 7.65 -1.75
CA ILE A 257 17.51 7.41 -1.54
C ILE A 257 18.07 8.31 -0.44
N ALA A 258 17.67 9.59 -0.40
CA ALA A 258 18.29 10.57 0.49
C ALA A 258 17.72 10.59 1.91
N ASN A 259 16.41 10.35 2.08
CA ASN A 259 15.77 10.49 3.39
C ASN A 259 14.48 9.66 3.51
N SER A 260 14.64 8.35 3.48
CA SER A 260 13.58 7.38 3.72
C SER A 260 14.08 6.24 4.61
N ASN A 261 13.23 5.27 4.97
CA ASN A 261 13.65 4.13 5.79
C ASN A 261 13.01 2.83 5.31
N VAL A 262 13.67 1.71 5.59
CA VAL A 262 13.12 0.38 5.37
C VAL A 262 12.44 -0.09 6.63
N ILE A 263 11.15 -0.42 6.52
CA ILE A 263 10.39 -1.04 7.61
C ILE A 263 10.55 -2.56 7.61
N ASP A 264 10.05 -3.21 8.67
CA ASP A 264 10.06 -4.67 8.87
C ASP A 264 9.61 -5.45 7.64
N VAL A 265 8.58 -4.94 6.96
CA VAL A 265 8.03 -5.54 5.72
C VAL A 265 9.05 -5.57 4.58
N GLY A 266 9.77 -4.46 4.35
CA GLY A 266 10.80 -4.37 3.32
C GLY A 266 12.03 -5.19 3.67
N TYR A 267 12.42 -5.14 4.95
CA TYR A 267 13.51 -5.93 5.49
C TYR A 267 13.25 -7.44 5.34
N ALA A 268 12.01 -7.86 5.56
CA ALA A 268 11.62 -9.25 5.36
C ALA A 268 11.82 -9.75 3.93
N GLY A 269 11.59 -8.90 2.93
CA GLY A 269 11.91 -9.22 1.55
C GLY A 269 13.39 -9.54 1.35
N VAL A 270 14.28 -8.79 1.99
CA VAL A 270 15.75 -8.98 1.92
C VAL A 270 16.17 -10.27 2.62
N ILE A 271 15.69 -10.51 3.84
CA ILE A 271 16.01 -11.74 4.59
C ILE A 271 15.52 -12.98 3.83
N GLY A 272 14.27 -12.97 3.35
CA GLY A 272 13.74 -14.13 2.62
C GLY A 272 14.47 -14.36 1.30
N ALA A 273 14.84 -13.30 0.58
CA ALA A 273 15.67 -13.43 -0.62
C ALA A 273 17.04 -14.03 -0.31
N ASP A 274 17.66 -13.63 0.80
CA ASP A 274 18.93 -14.18 1.28
C ASP A 274 18.80 -15.68 1.59
N LYS A 275 17.74 -16.07 2.32
CA LYS A 275 17.42 -17.47 2.60
C LYS A 275 17.27 -18.29 1.32
N VAL A 276 16.55 -17.77 0.32
CA VAL A 276 16.37 -18.44 -0.98
C VAL A 276 17.69 -18.65 -1.70
N ILE A 277 18.56 -17.63 -1.74
CA ILE A 277 19.88 -17.70 -2.39
C ILE A 277 20.77 -18.76 -1.73
N HIS A 278 20.71 -18.87 -0.40
CA HIS A 278 21.52 -19.82 0.37
C HIS A 278 20.86 -21.19 0.55
N GLY A 279 19.71 -21.47 -0.08
CA GLY A 279 19.01 -22.75 0.04
C GLY A 279 18.50 -23.04 1.45
N GLN A 280 18.24 -22.01 2.26
CA GLN A 280 17.71 -22.15 3.61
C GLN A 280 16.18 -22.26 3.60
N HIS A 281 15.63 -22.81 4.68
CA HIS A 281 14.18 -22.82 4.90
C HIS A 281 13.63 -21.39 4.96
N LEU A 282 12.55 -21.16 4.23
CA LEU A 282 11.98 -19.82 4.07
C LEU A 282 11.19 -19.37 5.30
N TYR A 283 10.49 -20.31 5.94
CA TYR A 283 9.67 -20.12 7.13
C TYR A 283 10.35 -20.76 8.35
N GLY A 284 10.30 -20.09 9.50
CA GLY A 284 11.02 -20.43 10.71
C GLY A 284 12.46 -19.90 10.76
N ASN A 285 13.02 -19.85 11.97
CA ASN A 285 14.40 -19.43 12.25
C ASN A 285 14.73 -18.04 11.67
N TRP A 286 13.87 -17.06 11.89
CA TRP A 286 14.11 -15.67 11.48
C TRP A 286 14.91 -14.89 12.52
N PRO A 287 15.72 -13.89 12.09
CA PRO A 287 16.46 -13.02 13.00
C PRO A 287 15.58 -12.38 14.07
N HIS A 288 16.13 -12.17 15.27
CA HIS A 288 15.37 -11.70 16.43
C HIS A 288 14.83 -10.26 16.25
N ASP A 289 15.48 -9.46 15.41
CA ASP A 289 15.09 -8.11 15.02
C ASP A 289 14.01 -8.06 13.92
N ASN A 290 13.64 -9.20 13.34
CA ASN A 290 12.49 -9.35 12.44
C ASN A 290 11.89 -10.77 12.49
N SER A 291 11.56 -11.22 13.70
CA SER A 291 11.17 -12.61 13.99
C SER A 291 9.85 -13.06 13.37
N GLN A 292 9.06 -12.13 12.83
CA GLN A 292 7.77 -12.36 12.18
C GLN A 292 7.80 -11.95 10.69
N GLY A 293 8.99 -11.95 10.10
CA GLY A 293 9.20 -11.56 8.69
C GLY A 293 8.69 -12.60 7.68
N ASP A 294 8.45 -13.83 8.10
CA ASP A 294 7.97 -14.98 7.30
C ASP A 294 6.46 -15.11 7.20
N THR A 295 5.72 -14.03 7.42
CA THR A 295 4.25 -14.08 7.45
C THR A 295 3.61 -13.83 6.07
N TYR A 296 4.40 -13.88 5.00
CA TYR A 296 4.00 -13.61 3.62
C TYR A 296 4.18 -14.82 2.73
N GLY A 297 3.46 -14.85 1.60
CA GLY A 297 3.64 -15.91 0.62
C GLY A 297 5.01 -15.84 -0.07
N PRO A 298 5.48 -16.96 -0.66
CA PRO A 298 6.87 -17.12 -1.08
C PRO A 298 7.29 -16.20 -2.23
N VAL A 299 6.34 -15.73 -3.05
CA VAL A 299 6.61 -14.87 -4.21
C VAL A 299 7.24 -13.55 -3.78
N VAL A 300 6.92 -13.05 -2.58
CA VAL A 300 7.51 -11.80 -2.08
C VAL A 300 9.03 -11.91 -1.95
N TYR A 301 9.53 -13.05 -1.45
CA TYR A 301 10.96 -13.25 -1.24
C TYR A 301 11.67 -13.51 -2.56
N TYR A 302 11.05 -14.26 -3.48
CA TYR A 302 11.60 -14.47 -4.83
C TYR A 302 11.77 -13.16 -5.60
N ALA A 303 10.81 -12.25 -5.47
CA ALA A 303 10.87 -10.94 -6.13
C ALA A 303 12.03 -10.08 -5.63
N TYR A 304 12.55 -10.34 -4.42
CA TYR A 304 13.68 -9.61 -3.84
C TYR A 304 15.06 -10.20 -4.21
N VAL A 305 15.11 -11.44 -4.74
CA VAL A 305 16.37 -12.14 -5.09
C VAL A 305 17.30 -11.32 -5.98
N PRO A 306 16.86 -10.70 -7.10
CA PRO A 306 17.76 -9.92 -7.94
C PRO A 306 18.40 -8.74 -7.20
N PHE A 307 17.64 -8.07 -6.34
CA PHE A 307 18.13 -6.91 -5.60
C PHE A 307 19.08 -7.31 -4.49
N ARG A 308 18.78 -8.38 -3.76
CA ARG A 308 19.69 -8.96 -2.76
C ARG A 308 20.99 -9.44 -3.40
N ALA A 309 20.93 -10.04 -4.58
CA ALA A 309 22.12 -10.49 -5.32
C ALA A 309 23.02 -9.32 -5.75
N ILE A 310 22.44 -8.19 -6.18
CA ILE A 310 23.19 -7.02 -6.64
C ILE A 310 23.77 -6.22 -5.46
N PHE A 311 22.97 -5.97 -4.42
CA PHE A 311 23.28 -4.98 -3.38
C PHE A 311 23.78 -5.56 -2.06
N GLY A 312 23.76 -6.88 -1.88
CA GLY A 312 24.20 -7.47 -0.62
C GLY A 312 23.14 -7.40 0.48
N TRP A 313 23.49 -7.95 1.64
CA TRP A 313 22.88 -7.70 2.93
C TRP A 313 23.95 -7.91 4.00
N SER A 314 24.02 -7.01 4.98
CA SER A 314 25.01 -7.03 6.05
C SER A 314 24.71 -8.01 7.18
N GLY A 315 23.51 -8.61 7.18
CA GLY A 315 23.03 -9.48 8.28
C GLY A 315 22.23 -8.73 9.35
N THR A 316 22.10 -7.41 9.27
CA THR A 316 21.36 -6.58 10.25
C THR A 316 20.36 -5.66 9.56
N TRP A 317 19.47 -5.04 10.34
CA TRP A 317 18.55 -4.02 9.84
C TRP A 317 19.24 -2.66 9.70
N ASP A 318 19.94 -2.48 8.59
CA ASP A 318 20.72 -1.27 8.27
C ASP A 318 20.04 -0.39 7.20
N GLN A 319 20.82 0.18 6.27
CA GLN A 319 20.30 0.97 5.14
C GLN A 319 19.59 0.11 4.07
N LEU A 320 19.86 -1.20 4.01
CA LEU A 320 19.16 -2.16 3.15
C LEU A 320 18.97 -1.69 1.69
N PRO A 321 20.05 -1.38 0.93
CA PRO A 321 19.95 -0.89 -0.45
C PRO A 321 19.14 -1.82 -1.38
N ALA A 322 19.16 -3.13 -1.13
CA ALA A 322 18.33 -4.09 -1.85
C ALA A 322 16.82 -3.80 -1.72
N ALA A 323 16.34 -3.40 -0.53
CA ALA A 323 14.94 -3.08 -0.31
C ALA A 323 14.55 -1.76 -0.99
N HIS A 324 15.43 -0.75 -0.96
CA HIS A 324 15.23 0.50 -1.69
C HIS A 324 15.10 0.26 -3.19
N ALA A 325 16.03 -0.51 -3.77
CA ALA A 325 16.00 -0.83 -5.20
C ALA A 325 14.73 -1.60 -5.58
N ALA A 326 14.32 -2.58 -4.78
CA ALA A 326 13.09 -3.33 -5.01
C ALA A 326 11.85 -2.41 -5.00
N ALA A 327 11.72 -1.57 -3.96
CA ALA A 327 10.58 -0.66 -3.82
C ALA A 327 10.48 0.34 -4.98
N ILE A 328 11.61 0.91 -5.42
CA ILE A 328 11.68 1.81 -6.59
C ILE A 328 11.25 1.08 -7.86
N VAL A 329 11.77 -0.13 -8.11
CA VAL A 329 11.43 -0.87 -9.33
C VAL A 329 9.94 -1.25 -9.35
N PHE A 330 9.38 -1.71 -8.23
CA PHE A 330 7.95 -2.03 -8.18
C PHE A 330 7.06 -0.79 -8.36
N ASP A 331 7.45 0.39 -7.81
CA ASP A 331 6.76 1.66 -8.04
C ASP A 331 6.77 2.06 -9.52
N LEU A 332 7.94 1.97 -10.17
CA LEU A 332 8.10 2.32 -11.59
C LEU A 332 7.38 1.35 -12.53
N LEU A 333 7.38 0.05 -12.24
CA LEU A 333 6.65 -0.94 -13.01
C LEU A 333 5.13 -0.76 -12.85
N THR A 334 4.66 -0.37 -11.66
CA THR A 334 3.26 0.00 -11.43
C THR A 334 2.87 1.24 -12.25
N LEU A 335 3.71 2.28 -12.21
CA LEU A 335 3.56 3.51 -13.00
C LEU A 335 3.45 3.21 -14.50
N LEU A 336 4.39 2.44 -15.04
CA LEU A 336 4.43 2.05 -16.44
C LEU A 336 3.18 1.23 -16.80
N GLY A 337 2.80 0.27 -15.94
CA GLY A 337 1.63 -0.55 -16.15
C GLY A 337 0.34 0.28 -16.20
N LEU A 338 0.19 1.26 -15.30
CA LEU A 338 -0.92 2.20 -15.27
C LEU A 338 -0.96 3.08 -16.52
N TYR A 339 0.20 3.57 -16.98
CA TYR A 339 0.29 4.32 -18.24
C TYR A 339 -0.24 3.50 -19.42
N TRP A 340 0.21 2.24 -19.57
CA TRP A 340 -0.27 1.35 -20.64
C TRP A 340 -1.75 1.00 -20.51
N LEU A 341 -2.22 0.77 -19.29
CA LEU A 341 -3.63 0.46 -19.04
C LEU A 341 -4.52 1.67 -19.39
N GLY A 342 -4.12 2.87 -18.98
CA GLY A 342 -4.81 4.11 -19.34
C GLY A 342 -4.83 4.36 -20.84
N ARG A 343 -3.72 4.06 -21.53
CA ARG A 343 -3.65 4.10 -23.01
C ARG A 343 -4.66 3.17 -23.68
N ARG A 344 -4.81 1.94 -23.17
CA ARG A 344 -5.74 0.97 -23.73
C ARG A 344 -7.20 1.35 -23.50
N VAL A 345 -7.51 2.06 -22.41
CA VAL A 345 -8.89 2.38 -22.04
C VAL A 345 -9.33 3.75 -22.56
N ARG A 346 -8.43 4.74 -22.65
CA ARG A 346 -8.76 6.14 -23.05
C ARG A 346 -7.68 6.84 -23.89
N GLY A 347 -6.78 6.10 -24.54
CA GLY A 347 -5.71 6.68 -25.36
C GLY A 347 -4.60 7.37 -24.55
N PRO A 348 -3.67 8.07 -25.24
CA PRO A 348 -2.45 8.65 -24.63
C PRO A 348 -2.71 9.52 -23.40
N THR A 349 -3.73 10.38 -23.46
CA THR A 349 -4.13 11.25 -22.35
C THR A 349 -4.53 10.44 -21.11
N GLY A 350 -5.30 9.36 -21.27
CA GLY A 350 -5.66 8.49 -20.15
C GLY A 350 -4.45 7.83 -19.50
N GLY A 351 -3.47 7.42 -20.31
CA GLY A 351 -2.20 6.89 -19.80
C GLY A 351 -1.46 7.91 -18.94
N ALA A 352 -1.30 9.13 -19.44
CA ALA A 352 -0.62 10.20 -18.70
C ALA A 352 -1.35 10.57 -17.40
N VAL A 353 -2.69 10.57 -17.40
CA VAL A 353 -3.49 10.84 -16.20
C VAL A 353 -3.29 9.78 -15.12
N LEU A 354 -3.35 8.48 -15.48
CA LEU A 354 -3.12 7.43 -14.48
C LEU A 354 -1.69 7.45 -13.96
N ALA A 355 -0.72 7.71 -14.84
CA ALA A 355 0.68 7.86 -14.45
C ALA A 355 0.86 9.01 -13.46
N TYR A 356 0.27 10.18 -13.76
CA TYR A 356 0.31 11.34 -12.89
C TYR A 356 -0.35 11.08 -11.55
N LEU A 357 -1.57 10.51 -11.54
CA LEU A 357 -2.27 10.17 -10.30
C LEU A 357 -1.45 9.23 -9.42
N TRP A 358 -0.73 8.26 -10.02
CA TRP A 358 0.17 7.37 -9.27
C TRP A 358 1.31 8.14 -8.59
N VAL A 359 2.05 8.97 -9.33
CA VAL A 359 3.24 9.65 -8.77
C VAL A 359 2.90 10.87 -7.92
N ALA A 360 1.73 11.47 -8.10
CA ALA A 360 1.28 12.62 -7.31
C ALA A 360 0.61 12.21 -5.99
N TYR A 361 0.10 10.99 -5.86
CA TYR A 361 -0.64 10.58 -4.67
C TYR A 361 0.31 10.39 -3.45
N PRO A 362 0.08 11.07 -2.31
CA PRO A 362 0.99 10.98 -1.15
C PRO A 362 1.21 9.56 -0.63
N PHE A 363 0.18 8.71 -0.64
CA PHE A 363 0.27 7.36 -0.07
C PHE A 363 1.05 6.36 -0.94
N THR A 364 1.16 6.59 -2.26
CA THR A 364 2.10 5.80 -3.07
C THR A 364 3.53 6.17 -2.71
N LEU A 365 3.81 7.46 -2.45
CA LEU A 365 5.13 7.89 -1.99
C LEU A 365 5.41 7.40 -0.56
N TRP A 366 4.40 7.35 0.30
CA TRP A 366 4.52 6.81 1.65
C TRP A 366 4.93 5.34 1.64
N THR A 367 4.32 4.56 0.74
CA THR A 367 4.67 3.16 0.52
C THR A 367 6.12 3.05 -0.01
N LEU A 368 6.48 3.86 -1.00
CA LEU A 368 7.83 3.88 -1.56
C LEU A 368 8.89 4.26 -0.51
N CYS A 369 8.70 5.35 0.25
CA CYS A 369 9.66 5.83 1.24
C CYS A 369 9.67 5.00 2.54
N SER A 370 8.67 4.13 2.76
CA SER A 370 8.74 3.10 3.81
C SER A 370 9.40 1.81 3.30
N ASN A 371 9.72 1.74 2.01
CA ASN A 371 10.37 0.62 1.32
C ASN A 371 9.70 -0.74 1.57
N THR A 372 8.37 -0.74 1.71
CA THR A 372 7.59 -1.96 1.91
C THR A 372 7.42 -2.71 0.58
N ASN A 373 7.28 -4.04 0.67
CA ASN A 373 6.92 -4.90 -0.46
C ASN A 373 5.44 -4.78 -0.90
N ASP A 374 4.63 -3.92 -0.28
CA ASP A 374 3.24 -3.66 -0.70
C ASP A 374 3.12 -3.10 -2.13
N SER A 375 4.15 -2.41 -2.62
CA SER A 375 4.22 -1.94 -4.02
C SER A 375 4.26 -3.09 -5.03
N LEU A 376 4.78 -4.27 -4.64
CA LEU A 376 4.75 -5.47 -5.48
C LEU A 376 3.31 -5.97 -5.70
N VAL A 377 2.46 -5.88 -4.67
CA VAL A 377 1.04 -6.22 -4.79
C VAL A 377 0.36 -5.31 -5.81
N ALA A 378 0.58 -4.00 -5.71
CA ALA A 378 0.06 -3.02 -6.66
C ALA A 378 0.51 -3.34 -8.11
N MET A 379 1.79 -3.62 -8.29
CA MET A 379 2.38 -3.99 -9.57
C MET A 379 1.71 -5.23 -10.18
N LEU A 380 1.53 -6.30 -9.41
CA LEU A 380 0.93 -7.55 -9.87
C LEU A 380 -0.57 -7.43 -10.15
N LEU A 381 -1.29 -6.60 -9.39
CA LEU A 381 -2.70 -6.29 -9.66
C LEU A 381 -2.88 -5.49 -10.95
N VAL A 382 -2.01 -4.50 -11.21
CA VAL A 382 -1.99 -3.76 -12.48
C VAL A 382 -1.62 -4.69 -13.64
N LEU A 383 -0.64 -5.58 -13.45
CA LEU A 383 -0.29 -6.61 -14.43
C LEU A 383 -1.49 -7.51 -14.74
N ALA A 384 -2.22 -7.98 -13.73
CA ALA A 384 -3.42 -8.81 -13.90
C ALA A 384 -4.49 -8.11 -14.76
N LEU A 385 -4.68 -6.79 -14.61
CA LEU A 385 -5.55 -6.01 -15.47
C LEU A 385 -5.01 -5.84 -16.89
N LEU A 386 -3.70 -5.64 -17.06
CA LEU A 386 -3.07 -5.56 -18.38
C LEU A 386 -3.20 -6.86 -19.18
N VAL A 387 -3.16 -8.02 -18.52
CA VAL A 387 -3.28 -9.33 -19.18
C VAL A 387 -4.70 -9.91 -19.11
N VAL A 388 -5.70 -9.11 -18.72
CA VAL A 388 -7.07 -9.59 -18.41
C VAL A 388 -7.75 -10.31 -19.58
N SER A 389 -7.38 -10.00 -20.82
CA SER A 389 -7.91 -10.67 -22.02
C SER A 389 -7.43 -12.12 -22.18
N SER A 390 -6.26 -12.47 -21.61
CA SER A 390 -5.68 -13.81 -21.66
C SER A 390 -6.01 -14.60 -20.39
N ALA A 391 -6.76 -15.69 -20.56
CA ALA A 391 -7.15 -16.55 -19.44
C ALA A 391 -5.99 -17.20 -18.69
N PRO A 392 -4.99 -17.81 -19.36
CA PRO A 392 -3.85 -18.33 -18.63
C PRO A 392 -3.03 -17.20 -17.97
N ALA A 393 -2.77 -16.10 -18.69
CA ALA A 393 -1.91 -15.03 -18.15
C ALA A 393 -2.50 -14.35 -16.91
N ARG A 394 -3.82 -14.09 -16.87
CA ARG A 394 -4.46 -13.57 -15.67
C ARG A 394 -4.54 -14.60 -14.54
N GLY A 395 -4.50 -15.90 -14.85
CA GLY A 395 -4.33 -16.98 -13.87
C GLY A 395 -2.96 -16.91 -13.20
N VAL A 396 -1.89 -16.82 -13.98
CA VAL A 396 -0.52 -16.62 -13.48
C VAL A 396 -0.43 -15.36 -12.62
N ALA A 397 -0.88 -14.21 -13.13
CA ALA A 397 -0.79 -12.94 -12.41
C ALA A 397 -1.59 -12.96 -11.10
N ALA A 398 -2.78 -13.58 -11.08
CA ALA A 398 -3.59 -13.72 -9.88
C ALA A 398 -2.89 -14.58 -8.81
N ALA A 399 -2.30 -15.72 -9.22
CA ALA A 399 -1.59 -16.62 -8.31
C ALA A 399 -0.33 -15.95 -7.73
N LEU A 400 0.44 -15.23 -8.55
CA LEU A 400 1.61 -14.47 -8.09
C LEU A 400 1.21 -13.39 -7.09
N ALA A 401 0.16 -12.62 -7.38
CA ALA A 401 -0.34 -11.60 -6.46
C ALA A 401 -0.79 -12.21 -5.12
N GLY A 402 -1.55 -13.31 -5.19
CA GLY A 402 -2.06 -14.04 -4.02
C GLY A 402 -0.98 -14.72 -3.17
N LEU A 403 0.13 -15.12 -3.76
CA LEU A 403 1.30 -15.63 -3.03
C LEU A 403 2.36 -14.56 -2.75
N THR A 404 2.07 -13.29 -3.03
CA THR A 404 2.84 -12.15 -2.49
C THR A 404 2.23 -11.74 -1.15
N LYS A 405 0.91 -11.52 -1.15
CA LYS A 405 0.06 -11.36 0.03
C LYS A 405 -1.23 -12.12 -0.24
N LEU A 406 -1.82 -12.71 0.80
CA LEU A 406 -2.95 -13.63 0.63
C LEU A 406 -4.25 -12.93 0.21
N ALA A 407 -4.43 -11.64 0.54
CA ALA A 407 -5.67 -10.92 0.23
C ALA A 407 -6.04 -10.92 -1.28
N PRO A 408 -5.12 -10.69 -2.23
CA PRO A 408 -5.37 -10.88 -3.66
C PRO A 408 -5.95 -12.24 -4.09
N LEU A 409 -5.82 -13.32 -3.30
CA LEU A 409 -6.46 -14.61 -3.62
C LEU A 409 -7.99 -14.49 -3.72
N ALA A 410 -8.59 -13.55 -2.98
CA ALA A 410 -10.03 -13.29 -3.06
C ALA A 410 -10.48 -12.72 -4.42
N LEU A 411 -9.54 -12.25 -5.25
CA LEU A 411 -9.83 -11.82 -6.62
C LEU A 411 -9.85 -12.99 -7.62
N ALA A 412 -9.51 -14.21 -7.21
CA ALA A 412 -9.50 -15.36 -8.11
C ALA A 412 -10.85 -15.60 -8.80
N PRO A 413 -12.02 -15.57 -8.13
CA PRO A 413 -13.32 -15.74 -8.80
C PRO A 413 -13.59 -14.63 -9.84
N LEU A 414 -13.23 -13.38 -9.51
CA LEU A 414 -13.36 -12.23 -10.40
C LEU A 414 -12.48 -12.40 -11.65
N LEU A 415 -11.20 -12.72 -11.47
CA LEU A 415 -10.22 -12.85 -12.55
C LEU A 415 -10.45 -14.10 -13.41
N MET A 416 -10.87 -15.22 -12.82
CA MET A 416 -11.32 -16.41 -13.54
C MET A 416 -12.34 -16.05 -14.61
N ARG A 417 -13.31 -15.23 -14.20
CA ARG A 417 -14.47 -14.86 -14.98
C ARG A 417 -14.14 -13.82 -16.06
N GLY A 418 -13.08 -13.02 -15.92
CA GLY A 418 -12.53 -12.14 -16.97
C GLY A 418 -13.48 -11.05 -17.48
N THR A 419 -13.22 -10.45 -18.65
CA THR A 419 -14.08 -9.43 -19.28
C THR A 419 -15.16 -10.03 -20.19
N GLY A 420 -16.17 -9.23 -20.54
CA GLY A 420 -17.27 -9.62 -21.44
C GLY A 420 -18.36 -10.48 -20.79
N GLY A 421 -19.02 -11.32 -21.59
CA GLY A 421 -19.97 -12.35 -21.14
C GLY A 421 -19.27 -13.56 -20.52
N TRP A 422 -20.03 -14.58 -20.09
CA TRP A 422 -19.48 -15.75 -19.38
C TRP A 422 -18.35 -16.43 -20.15
N PRO A 423 -17.23 -16.82 -19.50
CA PRO A 423 -16.09 -17.40 -20.19
C PRO A 423 -16.45 -18.73 -20.82
N ARG A 424 -15.88 -19.00 -22.00
CA ARG A 424 -15.97 -20.30 -22.64
C ARG A 424 -15.28 -21.35 -21.76
N LYS A 425 -15.75 -22.61 -21.77
CA LYS A 425 -15.16 -23.73 -21.02
C LYS A 425 -13.64 -23.83 -21.17
N ARG A 426 -13.12 -23.67 -22.40
CA ARG A 426 -11.67 -23.67 -22.67
C ARG A 426 -10.91 -22.58 -21.91
N SER A 427 -11.48 -21.38 -21.79
CA SER A 427 -10.86 -20.25 -21.10
C SER A 427 -10.91 -20.46 -19.59
N LEU A 428 -11.99 -21.04 -19.08
CA LEU A 428 -12.09 -21.42 -17.67
C LEU A 428 -11.00 -22.45 -17.30
N VAL A 429 -10.89 -23.53 -18.09
CA VAL A 429 -9.87 -24.57 -17.87
C VAL A 429 -8.46 -24.00 -17.98
N ALA A 430 -8.18 -23.18 -19.01
CA ALA A 430 -6.87 -22.56 -19.16
C ALA A 430 -6.50 -21.63 -17.99
N TYR A 431 -7.47 -20.89 -17.45
CA TYR A 431 -7.27 -20.08 -16.25
C TYR A 431 -6.95 -20.97 -15.05
N LEU A 432 -7.77 -21.99 -14.78
CA LEU A 432 -7.61 -22.87 -13.61
C LEU A 432 -6.28 -23.62 -13.64
N LEU A 433 -5.89 -24.14 -14.81
CA LEU A 433 -4.61 -24.83 -14.98
C LEU A 433 -3.43 -23.88 -14.76
N ALA A 434 -3.44 -22.69 -15.36
CA ALA A 434 -2.36 -21.72 -15.18
C ALA A 434 -2.28 -21.21 -13.74
N TYR A 435 -3.42 -20.88 -13.13
CA TYR A 435 -3.51 -20.45 -11.74
C TYR A 435 -2.96 -21.54 -10.79
N GLY A 436 -3.47 -22.77 -10.90
CA GLY A 436 -3.04 -23.89 -10.07
C GLY A 436 -1.58 -24.26 -10.27
N ALA A 437 -1.10 -24.30 -11.52
CA ALA A 437 0.31 -24.58 -11.83
C ALA A 437 1.24 -23.50 -11.27
N THR A 438 0.86 -22.21 -11.34
CA THR A 438 1.65 -21.12 -10.76
C THR A 438 1.66 -21.17 -9.23
N LEU A 439 0.52 -21.47 -8.57
CA LEU A 439 0.50 -21.68 -7.13
C LEU A 439 1.43 -22.82 -6.71
N LEU A 440 1.34 -23.97 -7.40
CA LEU A 440 2.18 -25.13 -7.11
C LEU A 440 3.66 -24.81 -7.34
N ALA A 441 4.01 -24.18 -8.47
CA ALA A 441 5.38 -23.83 -8.79
C ALA A 441 5.99 -22.84 -7.78
N ALA A 442 5.23 -21.83 -7.37
CA ALA A 442 5.70 -20.86 -6.36
C ALA A 442 5.79 -21.47 -4.96
N MET A 443 4.96 -22.45 -4.62
CA MET A 443 5.04 -23.19 -3.36
C MET A 443 6.05 -24.33 -3.38
N LEU A 444 6.62 -24.67 -4.54
CA LEU A 444 7.45 -25.87 -4.70
C LEU A 444 8.64 -25.90 -3.73
N PRO A 445 9.42 -24.81 -3.53
CA PRO A 445 10.50 -24.83 -2.54
C PRO A 445 10.03 -25.07 -1.11
N VAL A 446 8.84 -24.58 -0.76
CA VAL A 446 8.23 -24.78 0.57
C VAL A 446 7.81 -26.24 0.76
N LEU A 447 7.22 -26.84 -0.28
CA LEU A 447 6.74 -28.22 -0.27
C LEU A 447 7.89 -29.23 -0.28
N LEU A 448 8.94 -28.97 -1.05
CA LEU A 448 10.10 -29.87 -1.16
C LEU A 448 11.03 -29.81 0.06
N SER A 449 11.02 -28.70 0.81
CA SER A 449 11.87 -28.51 2.00
C SER A 449 11.15 -28.85 3.32
N ASP A 450 10.02 -29.56 3.25
CA ASP A 450 9.16 -29.89 4.41
C ASP A 450 8.81 -28.68 5.30
N ASN A 451 8.67 -27.50 4.68
CA ASN A 451 8.51 -26.22 5.36
C ASN A 451 7.05 -25.73 5.33
N PHE A 452 6.13 -26.60 4.90
CA PHE A 452 4.70 -26.30 4.77
C PHE A 452 4.02 -26.06 6.11
N HIS A 453 4.37 -26.83 7.15
CA HIS A 453 3.80 -26.63 8.48
C HIS A 453 4.16 -25.24 9.04
N ALA A 454 5.42 -24.83 8.92
CA ALA A 454 5.88 -23.49 9.30
C ALA A 454 5.16 -22.41 8.49
N PHE A 455 5.07 -22.55 7.17
CA PHE A 455 4.26 -21.66 6.34
C PHE A 455 2.81 -21.52 6.83
N TRP A 456 2.14 -22.63 7.12
CA TRP A 456 0.76 -22.61 7.61
C TRP A 456 0.64 -21.91 8.97
N HIS A 457 1.56 -22.18 9.88
CA HIS A 457 1.58 -21.55 11.19
C HIS A 457 1.84 -20.04 11.08
N ASP A 458 2.90 -19.64 10.37
CA ASP A 458 3.40 -18.26 10.39
C ASP A 458 2.64 -17.34 9.41
N SER A 459 2.25 -17.83 8.22
CA SER A 459 1.53 -17.01 7.24
C SER A 459 0.01 -17.04 7.37
N ILE A 460 -0.58 -18.16 7.83
CA ILE A 460 -2.04 -18.31 7.92
C ILE A 460 -2.52 -18.15 9.36
N SER A 461 -2.04 -19.01 10.26
CA SER A 461 -2.58 -19.11 11.61
C SER A 461 -2.24 -17.87 12.45
N TYR A 462 -0.99 -17.42 12.38
CA TYR A 462 -0.54 -16.21 13.06
C TYR A 462 -1.30 -14.97 12.55
N GLN A 463 -1.42 -14.78 11.23
CA GLN A 463 -2.13 -13.62 10.69
C GLN A 463 -3.63 -13.61 11.03
N ALA A 464 -4.27 -14.77 11.08
CA ALA A 464 -5.67 -14.89 11.50
C ALA A 464 -5.87 -14.61 13.00
N GLY A 465 -4.91 -15.01 13.85
CA GLY A 465 -5.00 -14.90 15.31
C GLY A 465 -4.38 -13.63 15.91
N ARG A 466 -3.62 -12.85 15.15
CA ARG A 466 -2.86 -11.70 15.66
C ARG A 466 -3.80 -10.57 16.12
N VAL A 467 -3.64 -10.15 17.37
CA VAL A 467 -4.33 -9.00 17.95
C VAL A 467 -3.48 -7.75 17.76
N THR A 468 -4.06 -6.70 17.17
CA THR A 468 -3.35 -5.44 16.91
C THR A 468 -4.25 -4.24 17.17
N PRO A 469 -3.69 -3.09 17.60
CA PRO A 469 -4.47 -1.87 17.79
C PRO A 469 -4.79 -1.16 16.48
N PHE A 470 -4.42 -1.71 15.31
CA PHE A 470 -4.50 -1.05 14.01
C PHE A 470 -5.76 -1.43 13.22
N SER A 471 -6.81 -1.81 13.93
CA SER A 471 -8.17 -2.00 13.42
C SER A 471 -9.16 -1.67 14.54
N VAL A 472 -10.40 -1.28 14.22
CA VAL A 472 -11.42 -1.03 15.28
C VAL A 472 -11.72 -2.30 16.07
N TRP A 473 -11.59 -3.46 15.42
CA TRP A 473 -11.80 -4.78 16.00
C TRP A 473 -10.81 -5.05 17.13
N GLY A 474 -9.52 -4.81 16.89
CA GLY A 474 -8.48 -5.03 17.88
C GLY A 474 -8.24 -3.86 18.85
N LEU A 475 -8.53 -2.63 18.43
CA LEU A 475 -8.38 -1.42 19.26
C LEU A 475 -9.36 -1.40 20.44
N TRP A 476 -10.64 -1.68 20.20
CA TRP A 476 -11.67 -1.67 21.25
C TRP A 476 -11.98 -3.07 21.79
N GLY A 477 -11.78 -4.12 20.99
CA GLY A 477 -12.18 -5.48 21.36
C GLY A 477 -13.70 -5.63 21.47
N GLY A 478 -14.16 -6.84 21.81
CA GLY A 478 -15.59 -7.12 22.07
C GLY A 478 -16.52 -7.15 20.84
N LEU A 479 -16.07 -6.69 19.68
CA LEU A 479 -16.86 -6.57 18.44
C LEU A 479 -16.79 -7.81 17.53
N ARG A 480 -16.74 -9.01 18.12
CA ARG A 480 -16.52 -10.26 17.36
C ARG A 480 -17.66 -10.56 16.40
N LEU A 481 -18.90 -10.32 16.81
CA LEU A 481 -20.06 -10.61 15.96
C LEU A 481 -20.08 -9.68 14.74
N GLU A 482 -19.89 -8.39 14.97
CA GLU A 482 -19.84 -7.36 13.94
C GLU A 482 -18.71 -7.61 12.95
N GLN A 483 -17.52 -7.96 13.46
CA GLN A 483 -16.39 -8.32 12.62
C GLN A 483 -16.70 -9.53 11.73
N HIS A 484 -17.22 -10.63 12.32
CA HIS A 484 -17.57 -11.82 11.54
C HIS A 484 -18.65 -11.53 10.49
N LEU A 485 -19.60 -10.62 10.76
CA LEU A 485 -20.58 -10.19 9.76
C LEU A 485 -19.92 -9.46 8.59
N VAL A 486 -18.96 -8.57 8.86
CA VAL A 486 -18.19 -7.88 7.81
C VAL A 486 -17.30 -8.87 7.05
N GLU A 487 -16.64 -9.80 7.72
CA GLU A 487 -15.87 -10.88 7.08
C GLU A 487 -16.74 -11.74 6.17
N ALA A 488 -17.90 -12.18 6.66
CA ALA A 488 -18.87 -12.93 5.86
C ALA A 488 -19.35 -12.13 4.65
N ALA A 489 -19.61 -10.82 4.81
CA ALA A 489 -19.96 -9.94 3.71
C ALA A 489 -18.82 -9.78 2.69
N SER A 490 -17.56 -9.69 3.14
CA SER A 490 -16.38 -9.63 2.28
C SER A 490 -16.20 -10.91 1.48
N VAL A 491 -16.35 -12.09 2.11
CA VAL A 491 -16.29 -13.40 1.44
C VAL A 491 -17.45 -13.55 0.45
N ALA A 492 -18.67 -13.20 0.86
CA ALA A 492 -19.83 -13.23 -0.03
C ALA A 492 -19.61 -12.31 -1.24
N LEU A 493 -19.09 -11.10 -1.04
CA LEU A 493 -18.76 -10.19 -2.14
C LEU A 493 -17.73 -10.82 -3.08
N ALA A 494 -16.62 -11.36 -2.56
CA ALA A 494 -15.57 -12.00 -3.36
C ALA A 494 -16.10 -13.15 -4.25
N VAL A 495 -17.13 -13.87 -3.80
CA VAL A 495 -17.82 -14.90 -4.59
C VAL A 495 -18.83 -14.27 -5.57
N LEU A 496 -19.67 -13.34 -5.12
CA LEU A 496 -20.74 -12.74 -5.92
C LEU A 496 -20.21 -11.96 -7.12
N VAL A 497 -19.04 -11.33 -7.01
CA VAL A 497 -18.41 -10.62 -8.14
C VAL A 497 -18.01 -11.55 -9.30
N ALA A 498 -18.01 -12.87 -9.12
CA ALA A 498 -17.91 -13.80 -10.24
C ALA A 498 -19.19 -13.79 -11.09
N PHE A 499 -20.36 -13.64 -10.48
CA PHE A 499 -21.63 -13.77 -11.19
C PHE A 499 -22.19 -12.44 -11.69
N PHE A 500 -21.89 -11.35 -10.98
CA PHE A 500 -22.45 -10.03 -11.24
C PHE A 500 -21.39 -8.93 -11.35
N PRO A 501 -21.59 -7.94 -12.24
CA PRO A 501 -22.58 -7.87 -13.31
C PRO A 501 -22.23 -8.81 -14.48
N ARG A 502 -23.25 -9.21 -15.27
CA ARG A 502 -23.09 -10.20 -16.34
C ARG A 502 -22.19 -9.75 -17.50
N ARG A 503 -22.15 -8.44 -17.79
CA ARG A 503 -21.26 -7.83 -18.78
C ARG A 503 -20.36 -6.85 -18.07
N ARG A 504 -19.06 -6.94 -18.33
CA ARG A 504 -18.04 -6.12 -17.68
C ARG A 504 -16.84 -5.87 -18.58
N GLY A 505 -16.41 -4.62 -18.65
CA GLY A 505 -15.14 -4.24 -19.23
C GLY A 505 -14.04 -4.18 -18.18
N VAL A 506 -12.89 -3.63 -18.57
CA VAL A 506 -11.76 -3.38 -17.66
C VAL A 506 -12.17 -2.47 -16.51
N ALA A 507 -12.97 -1.43 -16.77
CA ALA A 507 -13.44 -0.50 -15.75
C ALA A 507 -14.22 -1.18 -14.62
N GLN A 508 -15.20 -2.02 -14.97
CA GLN A 508 -15.99 -2.76 -13.99
C GLN A 508 -15.14 -3.80 -13.26
N MET A 509 -14.19 -4.46 -13.94
CA MET A 509 -13.25 -5.38 -13.29
C MET A 509 -12.41 -4.66 -12.24
N SER A 510 -11.87 -3.47 -12.57
CA SER A 510 -11.11 -2.67 -11.62
C SER A 510 -11.97 -2.22 -10.43
N ALA A 511 -13.20 -1.79 -10.68
CA ALA A 511 -14.12 -1.37 -9.62
C ALA A 511 -14.47 -2.53 -8.66
N LEU A 512 -14.82 -3.71 -9.19
CA LEU A 512 -15.12 -4.89 -8.38
C LEU A 512 -13.90 -5.37 -7.60
N ALA A 513 -12.72 -5.36 -8.24
CA ALA A 513 -11.47 -5.77 -7.58
C ALA A 513 -11.12 -4.80 -6.43
N ALA A 514 -11.26 -3.49 -6.65
CA ALA A 514 -11.09 -2.49 -5.59
C ALA A 514 -12.08 -2.73 -4.45
N ALA A 515 -13.37 -2.94 -4.75
CA ALA A 515 -14.39 -3.17 -3.73
C ALA A 515 -14.10 -4.41 -2.88
N VAL A 516 -13.69 -5.53 -3.50
CA VAL A 516 -13.32 -6.76 -2.77
C VAL A 516 -12.12 -6.51 -1.85
N LEU A 517 -11.05 -5.90 -2.36
CA LEU A 517 -9.85 -5.64 -1.55
C LEU A 517 -10.12 -4.66 -0.41
N ILE A 518 -10.91 -3.61 -0.65
CA ILE A 518 -11.29 -2.65 0.39
C ILE A 518 -12.14 -3.33 1.45
N MET A 519 -13.13 -4.15 1.07
CA MET A 519 -13.97 -4.87 2.04
C MET A 519 -13.17 -5.84 2.90
N LEU A 520 -12.19 -6.55 2.31
CA LEU A 520 -11.25 -7.37 3.08
C LEU A 520 -10.45 -6.55 4.08
N GLN A 521 -9.98 -5.37 3.67
CA GLN A 521 -9.26 -4.45 4.54
C GLN A 521 -10.14 -3.91 5.68
N VAL A 522 -11.43 -3.66 5.44
CA VAL A 522 -12.39 -3.25 6.49
C VAL A 522 -12.57 -4.36 7.52
N SER A 523 -12.61 -5.64 7.11
CA SER A 523 -12.71 -6.79 8.02
C SER A 523 -11.41 -7.18 8.74
N ALA A 524 -10.25 -6.68 8.29
CA ALA A 524 -8.95 -7.17 8.76
C ALA A 524 -8.65 -6.75 10.21
N ASN A 525 -8.01 -7.65 10.98
CA ASN A 525 -7.52 -7.38 12.33
C ASN A 525 -6.30 -6.44 12.39
N TYR A 526 -5.66 -6.20 11.24
CA TYR A 526 -4.51 -5.32 11.08
C TYR A 526 -4.64 -4.54 9.78
N TRP A 527 -4.50 -3.22 9.85
CA TRP A 527 -4.53 -2.34 8.69
C TRP A 527 -3.53 -1.19 8.84
N LEU A 528 -2.70 -0.97 7.81
CA LEU A 528 -1.74 0.13 7.74
C LEU A 528 -1.85 0.86 6.38
N TYR A 529 -1.35 2.09 6.32
CA TYR A 529 -1.49 2.98 5.16
C TYR A 529 -0.89 2.44 3.86
N SER A 530 0.08 1.52 3.93
CA SER A 530 0.61 0.87 2.73
C SER A 530 -0.43 0.02 2.00
N TYR A 531 -1.50 -0.42 2.67
CA TYR A 531 -2.55 -1.22 2.04
C TYR A 531 -3.40 -0.40 1.05
N ILE A 532 -3.29 0.93 1.10
CA ILE A 532 -3.93 1.83 0.13
C ILE A 532 -3.45 1.52 -1.28
N VAL A 533 -2.17 1.18 -1.49
CA VAL A 533 -1.66 0.89 -2.83
C VAL A 533 -2.22 -0.41 -3.42
N TRP A 534 -2.85 -1.28 -2.62
CA TRP A 534 -3.48 -2.50 -3.13
C TRP A 534 -4.76 -2.19 -3.92
N PHE A 535 -5.55 -1.19 -3.49
CA PHE A 535 -6.80 -0.82 -4.16
C PHE A 535 -6.72 0.47 -4.97
N PHE A 536 -5.85 1.42 -4.60
CA PHE A 536 -5.72 2.71 -5.29
C PHE A 536 -5.57 2.61 -6.81
N PRO A 537 -4.66 1.80 -7.40
CA PRO A 537 -4.54 1.70 -8.85
C PRO A 537 -5.83 1.21 -9.51
N LEU A 538 -6.56 0.31 -8.85
CA LEU A 538 -7.85 -0.21 -9.31
C LEU A 538 -8.93 0.88 -9.26
N VAL A 539 -8.96 1.66 -8.17
CA VAL A 539 -9.87 2.81 -7.99
C VAL A 539 -9.66 3.84 -9.09
N ILE A 540 -8.43 4.33 -9.32
CA ILE A 540 -8.19 5.38 -10.32
C ILE A 540 -8.45 4.90 -11.74
N VAL A 541 -8.18 3.62 -12.05
CA VAL A 541 -8.54 3.03 -13.34
C VAL A 541 -10.06 3.02 -13.51
N ALA A 542 -10.81 2.57 -12.50
CA ALA A 542 -12.27 2.53 -12.56
C ALA A 542 -12.87 3.94 -12.71
N LEU A 543 -12.43 4.88 -11.87
CA LEU A 543 -12.92 6.26 -11.90
C LEU A 543 -12.63 6.92 -13.25
N LEU A 544 -11.40 6.82 -13.75
CA LEU A 544 -11.03 7.41 -15.04
C LEU A 544 -11.79 6.76 -16.20
N ALA A 545 -11.84 5.43 -16.24
CA ALA A 545 -12.41 4.68 -17.36
C ALA A 545 -13.92 4.88 -17.52
N MET A 546 -14.65 5.16 -16.44
CA MET A 546 -16.10 5.30 -16.48
C MET A 546 -16.61 6.70 -16.84
N HIS A 547 -15.74 7.71 -16.97
CA HIS A 547 -16.16 8.99 -17.55
C HIS A 547 -16.54 8.84 -19.04
N PRO A 548 -17.50 9.61 -19.58
CA PRO A 548 -17.72 9.68 -21.02
C PRO A 548 -16.46 10.20 -21.73
N VAL A 549 -16.23 9.78 -22.98
CA VAL A 549 -15.20 10.34 -23.85
C VAL A 549 -15.77 11.62 -24.48
N GLU A 550 -14.95 12.66 -24.59
CA GLU A 550 -15.37 13.89 -25.29
C GLU A 550 -15.49 13.54 -26.79
N PRO A 551 -16.59 13.89 -27.48
CA PRO A 551 -16.68 13.67 -28.92
C PRO A 551 -15.50 14.36 -29.59
N GLU A 552 -14.75 13.65 -30.44
CA GLU A 552 -13.73 14.31 -31.24
C GLU A 552 -14.41 15.34 -32.14
N ALA A 553 -13.88 16.57 -32.19
CA ALA A 553 -14.41 17.66 -33.02
C ALA A 553 -14.41 17.34 -34.54
N SER A 554 -13.87 16.19 -34.94
CA SER A 554 -13.96 15.63 -36.29
C SER A 554 -15.39 15.24 -36.69
N ASP A 555 -16.25 14.89 -35.73
CA ASP A 555 -17.66 14.55 -36.02
C ASP A 555 -18.54 15.81 -36.19
N GLU A 556 -18.24 16.92 -35.53
CA GLU A 556 -18.96 18.19 -35.78
C GLU A 556 -18.60 18.78 -37.14
N LEU A 557 -17.32 18.70 -37.55
CA LEU A 557 -16.87 19.13 -38.88
C LEU A 557 -17.39 18.24 -40.02
N SER A 558 -17.67 16.95 -39.76
CA SER A 558 -18.23 16.04 -40.77
C SER A 558 -19.74 16.29 -40.99
N VAL A 559 -20.47 16.66 -39.94
CA VAL A 559 -21.89 17.05 -40.02
C VAL A 559 -22.06 18.41 -40.71
N GLU A 560 -21.27 19.43 -40.36
CA GLU A 560 -21.29 20.73 -41.06
C GLU A 560 -20.89 20.59 -42.55
N ARG A 561 -19.95 19.69 -42.87
CA ARG A 561 -19.55 19.41 -44.26
C ARG A 561 -20.64 18.68 -45.06
N TRP A 562 -21.53 17.96 -44.40
CA TRP A 562 -22.66 17.29 -45.04
C TRP A 562 -23.82 18.25 -45.29
N GLU A 563 -24.08 19.19 -44.37
CA GLU A 563 -25.12 20.21 -44.52
C GLU A 563 -24.75 21.33 -45.50
N SER A 564 -23.45 21.57 -45.73
CA SER A 564 -22.95 22.57 -46.69
C SER A 564 -22.67 22.03 -48.09
N ALA A 565 -22.85 20.73 -48.33
CA ALA A 565 -22.74 20.16 -49.67
C ALA A 565 -23.98 20.54 -50.49
N PRO A 566 -23.84 21.19 -51.68
CA PRO A 566 -24.98 21.50 -52.53
C PRO A 566 -25.70 20.21 -52.91
N GLN A 567 -27.01 20.12 -52.62
CA GLN A 567 -27.82 18.99 -53.03
C GLN A 567 -27.74 18.82 -54.56
N PRO A 568 -27.46 17.61 -55.07
CA PRO A 568 -27.46 17.39 -56.51
C PRO A 568 -28.88 17.63 -57.04
N ALA A 569 -28.99 18.59 -57.97
CA ALA A 569 -30.23 18.86 -58.68
C ALA A 569 -30.72 17.57 -59.34
N PHE A 570 -31.83 17.04 -58.83
CA PHE A 570 -32.56 15.92 -59.41
C PHE A 570 -33.09 16.40 -60.76
N ARG A 571 -32.39 16.07 -61.85
CA ARG A 571 -32.91 16.28 -63.21
C ARG A 571 -34.03 15.29 -63.45
N GLU A 572 -35.23 15.82 -63.66
CA GLU A 572 -36.34 15.12 -64.29
C GLU A 572 -35.91 14.55 -65.64
N ALA A 573 -36.11 13.25 -65.81
CA ALA A 573 -36.14 12.59 -67.11
C ALA A 573 -37.22 11.50 -67.04
N VAL A 574 -38.48 11.93 -67.12
CA VAL A 574 -39.61 11.10 -67.53
C VAL A 574 -40.43 11.92 -68.52
N ALA A 575 -40.33 11.54 -69.80
CA ALA A 575 -41.25 11.77 -70.93
C ALA A 575 -40.47 12.20 -72.19
N GLY A 576 -40.52 11.33 -73.22
CA GLY A 576 -39.97 11.57 -74.56
C GLY A 576 -39.36 10.31 -75.14
#